data_AF-A0A6S7BMG2-F1
#
_entry.id   AF-A0A6S7BMG2-F1
#
_cell.length_a   1.000
_cell.length_b   1.000
_cell.length_c   1.000
_cell.angle_alpha   90.00
_cell.angle_beta   90.00
_cell.angle_gamma   90.00
#
_symmetry.space_group_name_H-M   'P 1'
#
loop_
_entity.id
_entity.type
_entity.pdbx_description
1 polymer ?
#
loop_
_entity_poly.entity_id
_entity_poly.type
_entity_poly.pdbx_seq_one_letter_code
_entity_poly.pdbx_strand_id
1 'polypeptide(L)'
;MLHGYESAWLPAALLQDDKRQSLADTLFAATRQWSVSLHVNKGLAGAPAEAVAAARDTATNPAALDAFALLIAGAEGPPAYPGIQGHEPDTELARRHARSIGQAMDEVRKLVPEAGSYVAESNFFNAQWQRSFWGSNYSRLLAVKDHYDPDGLFFVHHGVGSERWSADGFTRFV
;
A
#
# COMPACT_ATOMS: atom_id res chain seq x y z
N MET A 1 2.41 4.21 -18.20
CA MET A 1 1.45 4.93 -17.34
C MET A 1 0.84 3.95 -16.35
N LEU A 2 0.84 4.23 -15.05
CA LEU A 2 0.28 3.33 -14.05
C LEU A 2 -1.24 3.25 -14.17
N HIS A 3 -1.78 2.03 -14.27
CA HIS A 3 -3.22 1.80 -14.30
C HIS A 3 -3.78 1.51 -12.91
N GLY A 4 -2.97 0.92 -12.03
CA GLY A 4 -3.30 0.62 -10.64
C GLY A 4 -2.13 -0.06 -9.96
N TYR A 5 -2.05 0.08 -8.63
CA TYR A 5 -1.00 -0.52 -7.83
C TYR A 5 -1.51 -0.69 -6.40
N GLU A 6 -1.43 -1.89 -5.84
CA GLU A 6 -1.78 -2.18 -4.45
C GLU A 6 -0.76 -3.12 -3.83
N SER A 7 -0.59 -3.02 -2.52
CA SER A 7 0.27 -3.94 -1.77
C SER A 7 -0.27 -4.27 -0.39
N ALA A 8 0.06 -5.45 0.11
CA ALA A 8 -0.34 -5.93 1.44
C ALA A 8 0.83 -6.64 2.13
N TRP A 9 1.14 -6.24 3.36
CA TRP A 9 2.04 -6.97 4.24
C TRP A 9 1.39 -8.28 4.70
N LEU A 10 2.02 -9.41 4.40
CA LEU A 10 1.53 -10.73 4.80
C LEU A 10 2.28 -11.21 6.06
N PRO A 11 1.60 -11.37 7.22
CA PRO A 11 2.25 -11.74 8.46
C PRO A 11 2.75 -13.19 8.45
N ALA A 12 3.89 -13.45 9.08
CA ALA A 12 4.49 -14.79 9.17
C ALA A 12 3.60 -15.84 9.83
N ALA A 13 2.62 -15.41 10.63
CA ALA A 13 1.59 -16.29 11.20
C ALA A 13 0.81 -17.08 10.11
N LEU A 14 0.73 -16.56 8.88
CA LEU A 14 0.08 -17.26 7.77
C LEU A 14 0.85 -18.49 7.27
N LEU A 15 2.12 -18.65 7.67
CA LEU A 15 2.94 -19.81 7.33
C LEU A 15 2.73 -21.01 8.27
N GLN A 16 2.04 -20.80 9.40
CA GLN A 16 1.72 -21.83 10.38
C GLN A 16 0.78 -22.88 9.78
N ASP A 17 0.87 -24.13 10.27
CA ASP A 17 0.16 -25.27 9.67
C ASP A 17 -1.37 -25.09 9.64
N ASP A 18 -1.94 -24.40 10.63
CA ASP A 18 -3.37 -24.11 10.72
C ASP A 18 -3.85 -22.99 9.78
N LYS A 19 -2.93 -22.22 9.18
CA LYS A 19 -3.23 -21.09 8.26
C LYS A 19 -2.74 -21.31 6.83
N ARG A 20 -1.78 -22.21 6.63
CA ARG A 20 -1.10 -22.41 5.33
C ARG A 20 -2.07 -22.73 4.19
N GLN A 21 -3.10 -23.55 4.46
CA GLN A 21 -4.11 -23.86 3.44
C GLN A 21 -4.92 -22.62 3.05
N SER A 22 -5.39 -21.84 4.03
CA SER A 22 -6.12 -20.60 3.76
C SER A 22 -5.27 -19.57 3.01
N LEU A 23 -3.97 -19.49 3.29
CA LEU A 23 -3.04 -18.68 2.51
C LEU A 23 -2.96 -19.15 1.06
N ALA A 24 -2.77 -20.46 0.83
CA ALA A 24 -2.70 -21.02 -0.52
C ALA A 24 -4.00 -20.78 -1.32
N ASP A 25 -5.15 -21.01 -0.69
CA ASP A 25 -6.47 -20.79 -1.31
C ASP A 25 -6.67 -19.32 -1.66
N THR A 26 -6.27 -18.41 -0.77
CA THR A 26 -6.35 -16.95 -0.98
C THR A 26 -5.47 -16.51 -2.14
N LEU A 27 -4.21 -16.96 -2.19
CA LEU A 27 -3.30 -16.65 -3.30
C LEU A 27 -3.84 -17.20 -4.62
N PHE A 28 -4.37 -18.43 -4.61
CA PHE A 28 -4.99 -19.01 -5.78
C PHE A 28 -6.19 -18.18 -6.25
N ALA A 29 -7.11 -17.82 -5.36
CA ALA A 29 -8.27 -16.99 -5.67
C ALA A 29 -7.87 -15.62 -6.23
N ALA A 30 -6.89 -14.94 -5.61
CA ALA A 30 -6.36 -13.67 -6.08
C ALA A 30 -5.80 -13.78 -7.52
N THR A 31 -5.04 -14.84 -7.82
CA THR A 31 -4.49 -15.08 -9.17
C THR A 31 -5.56 -15.35 -10.23
N ARG A 32 -6.80 -15.66 -9.84
CA ARG A 32 -7.92 -15.77 -10.80
C ARG A 32 -8.47 -14.42 -11.23
N GLN A 33 -8.19 -13.36 -10.46
CA GLN A 33 -8.63 -11.99 -10.74
C GLN A 33 -7.53 -11.18 -11.43
N TRP A 34 -6.29 -11.24 -10.93
CA TRP A 34 -5.14 -10.52 -11.49
C TRP A 34 -3.81 -11.19 -11.10
N SER A 35 -2.73 -10.82 -11.78
CA SER A 35 -1.38 -11.24 -11.39
C SER A 35 -1.00 -10.66 -10.03
N VAL A 36 -0.36 -11.48 -9.19
CA VAL A 36 0.19 -11.06 -7.90
C VAL A 36 1.64 -11.52 -7.79
N SER A 37 2.49 -10.71 -7.15
CA SER A 37 3.87 -11.06 -6.83
C SER A 37 4.08 -11.07 -5.31
N LEU A 38 4.91 -11.98 -4.83
CA LEU A 38 5.34 -12.05 -3.43
C LEU A 38 6.79 -11.59 -3.33
N HIS A 39 7.01 -10.46 -2.65
CA HIS A 39 8.33 -9.89 -2.41
C HIS A 39 8.79 -10.26 -0.99
N VAL A 40 9.61 -11.30 -0.89
CA VAL A 40 10.08 -11.87 0.39
C VAL A 40 11.28 -11.13 0.98
N ASN A 41 11.77 -10.09 0.31
CA ASN A 41 12.92 -9.29 0.73
C ASN A 41 12.55 -7.93 1.35
N LYS A 42 11.26 -7.71 1.64
CA LYS A 42 10.74 -6.41 2.12
C LYS A 42 10.22 -6.45 3.55
N GLY A 43 9.73 -7.60 4.01
CA GLY A 43 9.33 -7.79 5.41
C GLY A 43 10.50 -8.25 6.27
N LEU A 44 10.34 -8.19 7.60
CA LEU A 44 11.38 -8.51 8.58
C LEU A 44 11.11 -9.79 9.39
N ALA A 45 10.13 -10.61 8.98
CA ALA A 45 9.93 -11.90 9.63
C ALA A 45 11.22 -12.75 9.56
N GLY A 46 11.67 -13.23 10.72
CA GLY A 46 12.91 -14.01 10.83
C GLY A 46 14.20 -13.20 10.80
N ALA A 47 14.13 -11.87 10.72
CA ALA A 47 15.30 -11.01 10.87
C ALA A 47 15.84 -11.07 12.33
N PRO A 48 17.14 -10.75 12.54
CA PRO A 48 17.70 -10.64 13.88
C PRO A 48 16.93 -9.64 14.76
N ALA A 49 16.85 -9.91 16.06
CA ALA A 49 16.05 -9.12 16.99
C ALA A 49 16.48 -7.65 17.04
N GLU A 50 17.78 -7.38 16.90
CA GLU A 50 18.34 -6.03 16.83
C GLU A 50 17.87 -5.26 15.59
N ALA A 51 17.73 -5.94 14.44
CA ALA A 51 17.25 -5.31 13.21
C ALA A 51 15.76 -4.97 13.32
N VAL A 52 14.96 -5.88 13.89
CA VAL A 52 13.53 -5.64 14.15
C VAL A 52 13.35 -4.50 15.16
N ALA A 53 14.18 -4.45 16.21
CA ALA A 53 14.15 -3.36 17.21
C ALA A 53 14.53 -2.01 16.58
N ALA A 54 15.58 -1.97 15.76
CA ALA A 54 15.98 -0.76 15.04
C ALA A 54 14.87 -0.27 14.09
N ALA A 55 14.25 -1.18 13.32
CA ALA A 55 13.15 -0.83 12.41
C ALA A 55 11.91 -0.32 13.16
N ARG A 56 11.62 -0.88 14.35
CA ARG A 56 10.51 -0.44 15.22
C ARG A 56 10.68 1.00 15.70
N ASP A 57 11.91 1.49 15.84
CA ASP A 57 12.21 2.88 16.22
C ASP A 57 12.17 3.87 15.04
N THR A 58 11.72 3.42 13.86
CA THR A 58 11.54 4.28 12.67
C THR A 58 10.07 4.65 12.43
N ALA A 59 9.79 5.30 11.29
CA ALA A 59 8.43 5.55 10.82
C ALA A 59 7.78 4.34 10.12
N THR A 60 8.53 3.23 9.93
CA THR A 60 8.06 2.03 9.22
C THR A 60 6.78 1.48 9.84
N ASN A 61 5.81 1.08 9.01
CA ASN A 61 4.58 0.45 9.47
C ASN A 61 4.92 -0.81 10.30
N PRO A 62 4.38 -0.96 11.52
CA PRO A 62 4.66 -2.14 12.36
C PRO A 62 4.33 -3.49 11.71
N ALA A 63 3.39 -3.54 10.76
CA ALA A 63 3.07 -4.76 10.01
C ALA A 63 4.24 -5.29 9.16
N ALA A 64 5.22 -4.44 8.81
CA ALA A 64 6.41 -4.90 8.09
C ALA A 64 7.37 -5.70 9.00
N LEU A 65 7.27 -5.52 10.33
CA LEU A 65 8.20 -6.11 11.30
C LEU A 65 8.02 -7.63 11.45
N ASP A 66 6.83 -8.15 11.17
CA ASP A 66 6.48 -9.57 11.24
C ASP A 66 6.00 -10.14 9.90
N ALA A 67 6.06 -9.35 8.83
CA ALA A 67 5.70 -9.80 7.49
C ALA A 67 6.78 -10.72 6.88
N PHE A 68 6.35 -11.85 6.31
CA PHE A 68 7.24 -12.72 5.53
C PHE A 68 7.31 -12.29 4.06
N ALA A 69 6.31 -11.56 3.58
CA ALA A 69 6.27 -11.04 2.22
C ALA A 69 5.46 -9.74 2.15
N LEU A 70 5.82 -8.90 1.17
CA LEU A 70 4.91 -7.91 0.61
C LEU A 70 4.26 -8.52 -0.63
N LEU A 71 2.94 -8.69 -0.61
CA LEU A 71 2.18 -9.04 -1.81
C LEU A 71 1.93 -7.76 -2.61
N ILE A 72 2.15 -7.79 -3.91
CA ILE A 72 1.88 -6.68 -4.83
C ILE A 72 0.98 -7.13 -5.97
N ALA A 73 0.01 -6.29 -6.32
CA ALA A 73 -0.78 -6.37 -7.53
C ALA A 73 -0.72 -5.02 -8.26
N GLY A 74 -0.17 -5.01 -9.48
CA GLY A 74 0.04 -3.78 -10.23
C GLY A 74 -0.16 -3.96 -11.72
N ALA A 75 -0.42 -2.85 -12.40
CA ALA A 75 -0.51 -2.80 -13.84
C ALA A 75 -0.07 -1.43 -14.36
N GLU A 76 0.58 -1.46 -15.51
CA GLU A 76 0.97 -0.28 -16.26
C GLU A 76 0.69 -0.49 -17.75
N GLY A 77 0.47 0.62 -18.45
CA GLY A 77 0.45 0.69 -19.89
C GLY A 77 1.68 1.44 -20.43
N PRO A 78 1.77 1.61 -21.76
CA PRO A 78 2.82 2.43 -22.36
C PRO A 78 2.79 3.88 -21.85
N PRO A 79 3.85 4.67 -22.11
CA PRO A 79 3.81 6.12 -21.93
C PRO A 79 2.61 6.70 -22.69
N ALA A 80 1.86 7.57 -22.01
CA ALA A 80 0.67 8.20 -22.56
C ALA A 80 0.81 9.73 -22.47
N TYR A 81 0.48 10.41 -23.57
CA TYR A 81 0.59 11.85 -23.73
C TYR A 81 -0.73 12.38 -24.31
N PRO A 82 -1.58 13.01 -23.48
CA PRO A 82 -2.84 13.59 -23.95
C PRO A 82 -2.62 14.56 -25.11
N GLY A 83 -3.35 14.37 -26.20
CA GLY A 83 -3.28 15.21 -27.40
C GLY A 83 -2.18 14.85 -28.40
N ILE A 84 -1.38 13.80 -28.15
CA ILE A 84 -0.45 13.24 -29.13
C ILE A 84 -1.08 11.99 -29.74
N GLN A 85 -1.34 12.04 -31.06
CA GLN A 85 -1.95 10.95 -31.81
C GLN A 85 -1.22 9.62 -31.61
N GLY A 86 -1.96 8.58 -31.20
CA GLY A 86 -1.43 7.24 -30.97
C GLY A 86 -0.75 7.06 -29.62
N HIS A 87 -0.69 8.11 -28.81
CA HIS A 87 -0.15 8.09 -27.45
C HIS A 87 -1.20 8.52 -26.41
N GLU A 88 -2.46 8.66 -26.80
CA GLU A 88 -3.51 8.96 -25.84
C GLU A 88 -3.68 7.83 -24.80
N PRO A 89 -4.05 8.16 -23.56
CA PRO A 89 -4.28 7.15 -22.54
C PRO A 89 -5.51 6.29 -22.86
N ASP A 90 -5.34 4.97 -22.86
CA ASP A 90 -6.47 4.02 -22.89
C ASP A 90 -7.11 3.94 -21.50
N THR A 91 -8.04 4.86 -21.25
CA THR A 91 -8.72 4.95 -19.96
C THR A 91 -9.63 3.76 -19.66
N GLU A 92 -10.14 3.08 -20.68
CA GLU A 92 -11.01 1.91 -20.50
C GLU A 92 -10.17 0.71 -20.04
N LEU A 93 -9.05 0.46 -20.70
CA LEU A 93 -8.08 -0.56 -20.27
C LEU A 93 -7.56 -0.27 -18.86
N ALA A 94 -7.18 0.97 -18.57
CA ALA A 94 -6.70 1.36 -17.25
C ALA A 94 -7.74 1.07 -16.15
N ARG A 95 -9.01 1.43 -16.39
CA ARG A 95 -10.12 1.14 -15.46
C ARG A 95 -10.39 -0.35 -15.31
N ARG A 96 -10.26 -1.15 -16.38
CA ARG A 96 -10.38 -2.61 -16.30
C ARG A 96 -9.27 -3.21 -15.44
N HIS A 97 -8.01 -2.83 -15.69
CA HIS A 97 -6.87 -3.28 -14.88
C HIS A 97 -7.05 -2.91 -13.41
N ALA A 98 -7.42 -1.66 -13.11
CA ALA A 98 -7.66 -1.20 -11.74
C ALA A 98 -8.73 -2.04 -11.02
N ARG A 99 -9.84 -2.38 -11.69
CA ARG A 99 -10.88 -3.25 -11.13
C ARG A 99 -10.36 -4.65 -10.85
N SER A 100 -9.64 -5.26 -11.78
CA SER A 100 -9.07 -6.60 -11.60
C SER A 100 -8.04 -6.66 -10.47
N ILE A 101 -7.20 -5.62 -10.33
CA ILE A 101 -6.28 -5.46 -9.19
C ILE A 101 -7.07 -5.39 -7.89
N GLY A 102 -8.10 -4.53 -7.82
CA GLY A 102 -8.94 -4.39 -6.64
C GLY A 102 -9.59 -5.72 -6.23
N GLN A 103 -10.14 -6.47 -7.20
CA GLN A 103 -10.73 -7.79 -6.98
C GLN A 103 -9.70 -8.81 -6.46
N ALA A 104 -8.47 -8.81 -7.00
CA ALA A 104 -7.41 -9.69 -6.50
C ALA A 104 -7.05 -9.36 -5.05
N MET A 105 -6.95 -8.07 -4.73
CA MET A 105 -6.61 -7.63 -3.38
C MET A 105 -7.78 -7.77 -2.40
N ASP A 106 -9.02 -7.78 -2.86
CA ASP A 106 -10.19 -8.12 -2.04
C ASP A 106 -10.12 -9.57 -1.55
N GLU A 107 -9.66 -10.51 -2.38
CA GLU A 107 -9.39 -11.88 -1.92
C GLU A 107 -8.34 -11.89 -0.80
N VAL A 108 -7.24 -11.14 -0.95
CA VAL A 108 -6.20 -11.01 0.08
C VAL A 108 -6.75 -10.41 1.37
N ARG A 109 -7.61 -9.39 1.27
CA ARG A 109 -8.26 -8.75 2.42
C ARG A 109 -9.23 -9.66 3.16
N LYS A 110 -9.76 -10.73 2.55
CA LYS A 110 -10.55 -11.72 3.31
C LYS A 110 -9.70 -12.45 4.35
N LEU A 111 -8.42 -12.67 4.05
CA LEU A 111 -7.46 -13.33 4.94
C LEU A 111 -6.76 -12.35 5.89
N VAL A 112 -6.45 -11.14 5.40
CA VAL A 112 -5.77 -10.08 6.16
C VAL A 112 -6.56 -8.76 6.01
N PRO A 113 -7.69 -8.58 6.71
CA PRO A 113 -8.61 -7.46 6.47
C PRO A 113 -8.00 -6.08 6.69
N GLU A 114 -7.04 -6.00 7.60
CA GLU A 114 -6.41 -4.75 8.02
C GLU A 114 -4.93 -4.71 7.64
N ALA A 115 -4.58 -5.36 6.52
CA ALA A 115 -3.23 -5.41 6.01
C ALA A 115 -2.65 -3.99 5.87
N GLY A 116 -1.45 -3.78 6.43
CA GLY A 116 -0.65 -2.63 6.07
C GLY A 116 -0.21 -2.72 4.60
N SER A 117 0.20 -1.59 4.05
CA SER A 117 0.70 -1.44 2.68
C SER A 117 2.03 -0.68 2.70
N TYR A 118 2.87 -0.92 1.70
CA TYR A 118 4.11 -0.18 1.56
C TYR A 118 3.84 1.12 0.80
N VAL A 119 3.98 2.28 1.48
CA VAL A 119 3.56 3.60 0.96
C VAL A 119 4.08 3.91 -0.45
N ALA A 120 5.31 3.51 -0.78
CA ALA A 120 5.92 3.77 -2.08
C ALA A 120 5.33 2.94 -3.25
N GLU A 121 4.54 1.91 -2.92
CA GLU A 121 4.02 0.89 -3.84
C GLU A 121 2.58 0.57 -3.45
N SER A 122 1.72 1.59 -3.49
CA SER A 122 0.41 1.56 -2.87
C SER A 122 -0.70 2.17 -3.73
N ASN A 123 -1.94 1.96 -3.29
CA ASN A 123 -3.11 2.48 -3.98
C ASN A 123 -3.24 3.99 -3.75
N PHE A 124 -3.12 4.75 -4.82
CA PHE A 124 -3.35 6.19 -4.84
C PHE A 124 -4.74 6.57 -4.28
N PHE A 125 -5.74 5.72 -4.45
CA PHE A 125 -7.12 5.95 -4.00
C PHE A 125 -7.47 5.27 -2.67
N ASN A 126 -6.47 4.81 -1.89
CA ASN A 126 -6.73 4.13 -0.61
C ASN A 126 -7.41 5.08 0.40
N ALA A 127 -8.69 4.84 0.71
CA ALA A 127 -9.41 5.62 1.71
C ALA A 127 -8.91 5.41 3.15
N GLN A 128 -8.21 4.31 3.42
CA GLN A 128 -7.67 3.97 4.74
C GLN A 128 -6.15 4.21 4.82
N TRP A 129 -5.62 5.10 3.99
CA TRP A 129 -4.19 5.33 3.82
C TRP A 129 -3.44 5.62 5.12
N GLN A 130 -4.01 6.37 6.09
CA GLN A 130 -3.33 6.65 7.36
C GLN A 130 -2.90 5.35 8.04
N ARG A 131 -3.86 4.42 8.14
CA ARG A 131 -3.67 3.13 8.79
C ARG A 131 -2.83 2.21 7.92
N SER A 132 -3.16 2.08 6.63
CA SER A 132 -2.44 1.15 5.75
C SER A 132 -0.96 1.52 5.63
N PHE A 133 -0.62 2.82 5.56
CA PHE A 133 0.77 3.24 5.31
C PHE A 133 1.57 3.39 6.60
N TRP A 134 0.95 3.89 7.67
CA TRP A 134 1.67 4.26 8.89
C TRP A 134 1.28 3.42 10.11
N GLY A 135 0.14 2.73 10.07
CA GLY A 135 -0.34 1.90 11.18
C GLY A 135 -0.51 2.72 12.46
N SER A 136 -0.13 2.13 13.60
CA SER A 136 -0.17 2.81 14.90
C SER A 136 0.80 3.98 15.03
N ASN A 137 1.73 4.16 14.09
CA ASN A 137 2.70 5.27 14.13
C ASN A 137 2.10 6.61 13.68
N TYR A 138 0.91 6.60 13.04
CA TYR A 138 0.33 7.79 12.43
C TYR A 138 0.25 8.99 13.39
N SER A 139 -0.30 8.79 14.60
CA SER A 139 -0.48 9.87 15.57
C SER A 139 0.85 10.49 16.02
N ARG A 140 1.91 9.68 16.18
CA ARG A 140 3.25 10.18 16.52
C ARG A 140 3.83 10.99 15.36
N LEU A 141 3.71 10.49 14.14
CA LEU A 141 4.19 11.17 12.94
C LEU A 141 3.44 12.49 12.72
N LEU A 142 2.13 12.53 13.00
CA LEU A 142 1.32 13.73 12.91
C LEU A 142 1.79 14.79 13.91
N ALA A 143 2.12 14.41 15.14
CA ALA A 143 2.68 15.34 16.13
C ALA A 143 4.04 15.92 15.67
N VAL A 144 4.89 15.10 15.03
CA VAL A 144 6.15 15.55 14.43
C VAL A 144 5.88 16.53 13.29
N LYS A 145 4.93 16.20 12.40
CA LYS A 145 4.51 17.09 11.31
C LYS A 145 4.04 18.45 11.83
N ASP A 146 3.22 18.46 12.88
CA ASP A 146 2.69 19.69 13.49
C ASP A 146 3.78 20.52 14.17
N HIS A 147 4.82 19.88 14.69
CA HIS A 147 5.95 20.58 15.31
C HIS A 147 6.86 21.26 14.27
N TYR A 148 7.17 20.56 13.17
CA TYR A 148 8.15 21.03 12.19
C TYR A 148 7.54 21.75 10.97
N ASP A 149 6.26 21.54 10.68
CA ASP A 149 5.54 22.17 9.57
C ASP A 149 4.09 22.54 9.96
N PRO A 150 3.91 23.46 10.92
CA PRO A 150 2.59 23.83 11.45
C PRO A 150 1.67 24.48 10.40
N ASP A 151 2.26 25.16 9.42
CA ASP A 151 1.56 25.85 8.33
C ASP A 151 1.25 24.92 7.16
N GLY A 152 1.86 23.73 7.13
CA GLY A 152 1.63 22.68 6.13
C GLY A 152 2.20 23.03 4.75
N LEU A 153 3.38 23.65 4.70
CA LEU A 153 4.09 23.97 3.45
C LEU A 153 4.39 22.71 2.64
N PHE A 154 4.74 21.61 3.30
CA PHE A 154 5.10 20.36 2.63
C PHE A 154 3.88 19.45 2.51
N PHE A 155 3.22 19.49 1.36
CA PHE A 155 2.06 18.64 1.06
C PHE A 155 2.41 17.52 0.08
N VAL A 156 1.92 16.32 0.36
CA VAL A 156 1.86 15.21 -0.59
C VAL A 156 0.55 14.45 -0.41
N HIS A 157 0.00 13.93 -1.51
CA HIS A 157 -1.21 13.10 -1.47
C HIS A 157 -1.00 11.88 -0.56
N HIS A 158 -1.92 11.68 0.39
CA HIS A 158 -1.83 10.64 1.44
C HIS A 158 -0.54 10.71 2.28
N GLY A 159 0.08 11.89 2.37
CA GLY A 159 1.11 12.20 3.35
C GLY A 159 0.53 12.42 4.73
N VAL A 160 1.38 12.31 5.76
CA VAL A 160 0.98 12.62 7.15
C VAL A 160 0.46 14.05 7.24
N GLY A 161 -0.78 14.22 7.72
CA GLY A 161 -1.47 15.51 7.85
C GLY A 161 -2.17 16.01 6.58
N SER A 162 -2.10 15.26 5.47
CA SER A 162 -2.71 15.63 4.18
C SER A 162 -4.25 15.72 4.22
N GLU A 163 -4.91 15.04 5.15
CA GLU A 163 -6.36 15.06 5.36
C GLU A 163 -6.92 16.44 5.72
N ARG A 164 -6.06 17.38 6.11
CA ARG A 164 -6.42 18.76 6.44
C ARG A 164 -6.47 19.66 5.22
N TRP A 165 -6.22 19.13 4.03
CA TRP A 165 -6.04 19.89 2.81
C TRP A 165 -6.87 19.32 1.65
N SER A 166 -7.21 20.20 0.71
CA SER A 166 -7.77 19.80 -0.59
C SER A 166 -6.83 18.86 -1.34
N ALA A 167 -7.38 18.09 -2.28
CA ALA A 167 -6.61 17.10 -3.05
C ALA A 167 -5.44 17.71 -3.85
N ASP A 168 -5.54 18.98 -4.23
CA ASP A 168 -4.47 19.74 -4.89
C ASP A 168 -3.49 20.40 -3.90
N GLY A 169 -3.75 20.32 -2.60
CA GLY A 169 -2.91 20.89 -1.54
C GLY A 169 -3.00 22.41 -1.39
N PHE A 170 -3.85 23.10 -2.17
CA PHE A 170 -3.88 24.58 -2.17
C PHE A 170 -4.82 25.19 -1.13
N THR A 171 -5.73 24.40 -0.55
CA THR A 171 -6.72 24.88 0.43
C THR A 171 -6.67 24.03 1.69
N ARG A 172 -6.48 24.66 2.85
CA ARG A 172 -6.64 24.01 4.15
C ARG A 172 -8.12 24.00 4.54
N PHE A 173 -8.65 22.85 4.95
CA PHE A 173 -9.97 22.76 5.54
C PHE A 173 -9.95 23.44 6.91
N VAL A 174 -10.85 24.40 7.10
CA VAL A 174 -11.06 25.13 8.36
C VAL A 174 -11.88 24.34 9.37
#